data_AF-A0A7R9DYJ3-F1
#
_entry.id   AF-A0A7R9DYJ3-F1
#
_cell.length_a   1.000
_cell.length_b   1.000
_cell.length_c   1.000
_cell.angle_alpha   90.00
_cell.angle_beta   90.00
_cell.angle_gamma   90.00
#
_symmetry.space_group_name_H-M   'P 1'
#
loop_
_entity.id
_entity.type
_entity.pdbx_description
1 polymer ?
#
loop_
_entity_poly.entity_id
_entity_poly.type
_entity_poly.pdbx_seq_one_letter_code
_entity_poly.pdbx_strand_id
1 'polypeptide(L)'
;MLNVVEEAPLLLAGFVNCAVNVVTIKYVVMSFPNKAERQKCWDSRDRYWECLDINKDENEHCLKLRQLYESSCSSQWSHQQQSDEILQVGKNEQYLVPFTASNILYIVMTEQPWRMKSKYFMLEILLPMYGVKKALEDFPLLTKGLVWSLSCSHLVSAGTLAYRACLKDIDESDWMLFFMPAIEVVVTTENNNDISKNT
;
A
#
# COMPACT_ATOMS: atom_id res chain seq x y z
N MET A 1 -11.82 -56.00 -13.61
CA MET A 1 -11.77 -54.88 -12.66
C MET A 1 -11.96 -53.62 -13.51
N LEU A 2 -13.20 -53.20 -13.84
CA LEU A 2 -14.10 -52.36 -13.03
C LEU A 2 -13.31 -51.20 -12.39
N ASN A 3 -13.45 -49.93 -12.81
CA ASN A 3 -14.65 -49.09 -13.01
C ASN A 3 -14.42 -48.11 -14.20
N VAL A 4 -15.31 -47.82 -15.16
CA VAL A 4 -16.68 -47.22 -15.15
C VAL A 4 -16.69 -45.82 -14.51
N VAL A 5 -16.51 -44.75 -15.30
CA VAL A 5 -17.50 -43.82 -15.91
C VAL A 5 -18.17 -42.90 -14.89
N GLU A 6 -17.99 -41.58 -15.05
CA GLU A 6 -19.14 -40.64 -15.05
C GLU A 6 -18.79 -39.34 -15.78
N GLU A 7 -19.35 -39.20 -16.98
CA GLU A 7 -19.63 -37.94 -17.66
C GLU A 7 -20.86 -37.30 -17.01
N ALA A 8 -20.87 -35.97 -16.84
CA ALA A 8 -22.13 -35.22 -16.81
C ALA A 8 -21.95 -33.78 -17.34
N PRO A 9 -22.96 -33.25 -18.06
CA PRO A 9 -22.78 -32.22 -19.07
C PRO A 9 -23.43 -30.88 -18.70
N LEU A 10 -23.01 -29.86 -19.45
CA LEU A 10 -23.74 -28.68 -19.91
C LEU A 10 -25.08 -28.34 -19.24
N LEU A 11 -25.20 -27.10 -18.76
CA LEU A 11 -26.11 -26.08 -19.32
C LEU A 11 -26.13 -24.84 -18.42
N LEU A 12 -25.54 -23.74 -18.89
CA LEU A 12 -26.30 -22.49 -18.98
C LEU A 12 -25.95 -21.83 -20.31
N ALA A 13 -26.96 -21.83 -21.16
CA ALA A 13 -26.96 -21.25 -22.48
C ALA A 13 -26.80 -19.73 -22.41
N GLY A 14 -26.04 -19.22 -23.37
CA GLY A 14 -26.28 -17.92 -23.97
C GLY A 14 -25.53 -16.76 -23.33
N PHE A 15 -24.32 -16.49 -23.79
CA PHE A 15 -23.87 -15.12 -24.06
C PHE A 15 -22.81 -15.18 -25.17
N VAL A 16 -23.21 -14.69 -26.35
CA VAL A 16 -22.42 -13.97 -27.37
C VAL A 16 -21.05 -14.55 -27.74
N ASN A 17 -20.95 -15.03 -28.98
CA ASN A 17 -19.68 -15.12 -29.71
C ASN A 17 -19.00 -13.74 -29.74
N CYS A 18 -18.15 -13.44 -28.76
CA CYS A 18 -17.06 -12.51 -28.97
C CYS A 18 -15.87 -13.34 -29.41
N ALA A 19 -15.49 -13.19 -30.68
CA ALA A 19 -14.21 -13.64 -31.17
C ALA A 19 -13.13 -12.92 -30.33
N VAL A 20 -12.65 -13.58 -29.27
CA VAL A 20 -11.49 -13.10 -28.53
C VAL A 20 -10.30 -13.36 -29.45
N ASN A 21 -9.81 -12.30 -30.08
CA ASN A 21 -8.45 -12.29 -30.60
C ASN A 21 -7.54 -12.61 -29.41
N VAL A 22 -7.03 -13.83 -29.37
CA VAL A 22 -5.98 -14.22 -28.42
C VAL A 22 -4.73 -13.50 -28.87
N VAL A 23 -4.58 -12.25 -28.41
CA VAL A 23 -3.30 -11.56 -28.45
C VAL A 23 -2.36 -12.43 -27.65
N THR A 24 -1.46 -13.12 -28.35
CA THR A 24 -0.41 -13.90 -27.71
C THR A 24 0.54 -12.89 -27.08
N ILE A 25 0.29 -12.54 -25.81
CA ILE A 25 1.25 -11.79 -25.02
C ILE A 25 2.46 -12.72 -24.88
N LYS A 26 3.53 -12.42 -25.61
CA LYS A 26 4.86 -12.94 -25.30
C LYS A 26 5.20 -12.37 -23.92
N TYR A 27 4.93 -13.14 -22.88
CA TYR A 27 5.49 -12.87 -21.56
C TYR A 27 7.00 -13.04 -21.68
N VAL A 28 7.72 -11.92 -21.81
CA VAL A 28 9.16 -11.90 -21.55
C VAL A 28 9.29 -12.20 -20.07
N VAL A 29 9.75 -13.42 -19.75
CA VAL A 29 10.10 -13.78 -18.38
C VAL A 29 11.26 -12.85 -17.98
N MET A 30 10.94 -11.80 -17.24
CA MET A 30 11.96 -10.98 -16.61
C MET A 30 12.59 -11.84 -15.52
N SER A 31 13.81 -12.30 -15.76
CA SER A 31 14.58 -12.99 -14.74
C SER A 31 14.82 -12.00 -13.60
N PHE A 32 14.36 -12.33 -12.40
CA PHE A 32 14.57 -11.52 -11.21
C PHE A 32 16.09 -11.41 -10.96
N PRO A 33 16.68 -10.21 -10.91
CA PRO A 33 18.12 -10.05 -10.77
C PRO A 33 18.60 -10.60 -9.42
N ASN A 34 19.69 -11.36 -9.46
CA ASN A 34 20.30 -11.91 -8.26
C ASN A 34 20.96 -10.80 -7.41
N LYS A 35 21.37 -11.11 -6.17
CA LYS A 35 21.96 -10.12 -5.25
C LYS A 35 23.16 -9.37 -5.85
N ALA A 36 24.01 -10.05 -6.61
CA ALA A 36 25.21 -9.45 -7.19
C ALA A 36 24.85 -8.51 -8.37
N GLU A 37 23.88 -8.90 -9.19
CA GLU A 37 23.36 -8.05 -10.29
C GLU A 37 22.71 -6.78 -9.76
N ARG A 38 21.94 -6.89 -8.67
CA ARG A 38 21.34 -5.73 -8.01
C ARG A 38 22.38 -4.77 -7.44
N GLN A 39 23.41 -5.32 -6.77
CA GLN A 39 24.51 -4.50 -6.23
C GLN A 39 25.23 -3.75 -7.35
N LYS A 40 25.54 -4.43 -8.46
CA LYS A 40 26.20 -3.83 -9.62
C LYS A 40 25.39 -2.68 -10.22
N CYS A 41 24.07 -2.81 -10.28
CA CYS A 41 23.16 -1.75 -10.73
C CYS A 41 23.10 -0.57 -9.76
N TRP A 42 23.08 -0.81 -8.45
CA TRP A 42 23.12 0.27 -7.46
C TRP A 42 24.44 1.03 -7.49
N ASP A 43 25.57 0.32 -7.56
CA ASP A 43 26.90 0.93 -7.61
C ASP A 43 27.10 1.79 -8.88
N SER A 44 26.56 1.35 -10.02
CA SER A 44 26.64 2.12 -11.27
C SER A 44 25.73 3.34 -11.27
N ARG A 45 24.52 3.22 -10.69
CA ARG A 45 23.60 4.33 -10.47
C ARG A 45 24.22 5.38 -9.56
N ASP A 46 24.70 4.99 -8.39
CA ASP A 46 25.19 5.93 -7.39
C ASP A 46 26.38 6.75 -7.95
N ARG A 47 27.26 6.12 -8.73
CA ARG A 47 28.33 6.82 -9.46
C ARG A 47 27.83 7.78 -10.54
N TYR A 48 26.76 7.42 -11.25
CA TYR A 48 26.15 8.30 -12.25
C TYR A 48 25.55 9.55 -11.58
N TRP A 49 24.85 9.37 -10.46
CA TRP A 49 24.26 10.48 -9.70
C TRP A 49 25.32 11.36 -9.04
N GLU A 50 26.37 10.76 -8.45
CA GLU A 50 27.53 11.50 -7.94
C GLU A 50 28.19 12.36 -9.03
N CYS A 51 28.25 11.86 -10.26
CA CYS A 51 28.73 12.64 -11.40
C CYS A 51 27.81 13.82 -11.72
N LEU A 52 26.48 13.65 -11.70
CA LEU A 52 25.54 14.74 -11.94
C LEU A 52 25.63 15.82 -10.86
N ASP A 53 25.75 15.43 -9.59
CA ASP A 53 25.90 16.34 -8.45
C ASP A 53 27.16 17.23 -8.59
N ILE A 54 28.27 16.64 -9.03
CA ILE A 54 29.54 17.36 -9.23
C ILE A 54 29.46 18.31 -10.44
N ASN A 55 28.78 17.88 -11.51
CA ASN A 55 28.73 18.62 -12.78
C ASN A 55 27.45 19.45 -12.95
N LYS A 56 26.68 19.69 -11.88
CA LYS A 56 25.44 20.50 -11.89
C LYS A 56 24.46 20.09 -13.00
N ASP A 57 24.21 18.79 -13.12
CA ASP A 57 23.29 18.19 -14.11
C ASP A 57 23.73 18.30 -15.58
N GLU A 58 25.00 18.62 -15.86
CA GLU A 58 25.56 18.56 -17.22
C GLU A 58 25.74 17.10 -17.66
N ASN A 59 24.68 16.56 -18.27
CA ASN A 59 24.59 15.17 -18.73
C ASN A 59 25.74 14.71 -19.64
N GLU A 60 26.34 15.63 -20.42
CA GLU A 60 27.40 15.31 -21.39
C GLU A 60 28.65 14.70 -20.73
N HIS A 61 28.99 15.17 -19.53
CA HIS A 61 30.14 14.69 -18.77
C HIS A 61 29.92 13.30 -18.16
N CYS A 62 28.66 12.92 -17.95
CA CYS A 62 28.28 11.68 -17.26
C CYS A 62 27.75 10.58 -18.20
N LEU A 63 27.79 10.77 -19.53
CA LEU A 63 27.24 9.82 -20.51
C LEU A 63 27.80 8.40 -20.39
N LYS A 64 29.09 8.26 -20.08
CA LYS A 64 29.72 6.93 -19.91
C LYS A 64 29.16 6.19 -18.69
N LEU A 65 28.92 6.93 -17.60
CA LEU A 65 28.32 6.38 -16.38
C LEU A 65 26.84 6.08 -16.59
N ARG A 66 26.14 6.89 -17.38
CA ARG A 66 24.77 6.63 -17.82
C ARG A 66 24.64 5.34 -18.62
N GLN A 67 25.50 5.11 -19.60
CA GLN A 67 25.51 3.86 -20.38
C GLN A 67 25.82 2.64 -19.50
N LEU A 68 26.73 2.78 -18.54
CA LEU A 68 27.03 1.72 -17.58
C LEU A 68 25.83 1.42 -16.68
N TYR A 69 25.18 2.46 -16.17
CA TYR A 69 23.94 2.36 -15.40
C TYR A 69 22.84 1.66 -16.20
N GLU A 70 22.50 2.16 -17.38
CA GLU A 70 21.46 1.63 -18.27
C GLU A 70 21.73 0.18 -18.72
N SER A 71 22.99 -0.20 -18.91
CA SER A 71 23.36 -1.59 -19.27
C SER A 71 23.41 -2.55 -18.09
N SER A 72 23.62 -2.05 -16.88
CA SER A 72 23.69 -2.86 -15.64
C SER A 72 22.34 -3.05 -14.96
N CYS A 73 21.37 -2.19 -15.25
CA CYS A 73 20.05 -2.19 -14.64
C CYS A 73 19.00 -2.71 -15.62
N SER A 74 18.01 -3.47 -15.12
CA SER A 74 16.85 -3.85 -15.90
C SER A 74 16.06 -2.61 -16.33
N SER A 75 15.46 -2.61 -17.52
CA SER A 75 14.67 -1.49 -18.03
C SER A 75 13.51 -1.08 -17.11
N GLN A 76 12.98 -2.00 -16.30
CA GLN A 76 12.00 -1.66 -15.27
C GLN A 76 12.52 -0.68 -14.22
N TRP A 77 13.82 -0.67 -13.94
CA TRP A 77 14.42 0.14 -12.87
C TRP A 77 14.88 1.50 -13.37
N SER A 78 15.28 1.61 -14.64
CA SER A 78 15.58 2.90 -15.27
C SER A 78 14.33 3.77 -15.42
N HIS A 79 13.16 3.18 -15.67
CA HIS A 79 11.88 3.91 -15.74
C HIS A 79 11.37 4.39 -14.37
N GLN A 80 11.75 3.73 -13.27
CA GLN A 80 11.30 4.09 -11.92
C GLN A 80 12.02 5.33 -11.34
N GLN A 81 13.07 5.83 -12.01
CA GLN A 81 13.91 6.93 -11.51
C GLN A 81 13.50 8.30 -12.05
N GLN A 82 12.47 8.36 -12.90
CA GLN A 82 11.87 9.61 -13.36
C GLN A 82 10.82 10.14 -12.37
N SER A 83 11.03 9.92 -11.06
CA SER A 83 10.17 10.45 -9.99
C SER A 83 10.77 11.66 -9.25
N ASP A 84 11.95 12.14 -9.66
CA ASP A 84 12.50 13.40 -9.14
C ASP A 84 12.08 14.62 -10.01
N GLU A 85 11.26 14.40 -11.05
CA GLU A 85 10.55 15.47 -11.75
C GLU A 85 9.10 15.61 -11.25
N ILE A 86 8.92 15.78 -9.94
CA ILE A 86 7.58 16.06 -9.35
C ILE A 86 7.19 17.54 -9.51
N LEU A 87 8.08 18.44 -9.99
CA LEU A 87 7.75 19.87 -10.01
C LEU A 87 7.20 20.47 -11.31
N GLN A 88 6.93 19.71 -12.38
CA GLN A 88 6.44 20.33 -13.65
C GLN A 88 5.26 19.66 -14.37
N VAL A 89 4.61 18.62 -13.83
CA VAL A 89 3.40 18.05 -14.45
C VAL A 89 2.14 18.74 -13.90
N GLY A 90 2.02 20.04 -14.16
CA GLY A 90 0.90 20.88 -13.72
C GLY A 90 0.15 21.56 -14.86
N LYS A 91 -0.01 20.89 -16.03
CA LYS A 91 -0.68 21.51 -17.21
C LYS A 91 -1.52 20.56 -18.07
N ASN A 92 -2.15 19.52 -17.53
CA ASN A 92 -3.21 18.79 -18.24
C ASN A 92 -4.30 18.32 -17.24
N GLU A 93 -5.27 19.20 -17.04
CA GLU A 93 -6.38 19.18 -16.05
C GLU A 93 -7.40 18.05 -16.24
N GLN A 94 -7.20 17.06 -17.12
CA GLN A 94 -8.34 16.26 -17.60
C GLN A 94 -8.42 14.80 -17.08
N TYR A 95 -7.45 14.31 -16.32
CA TYR A 95 -7.51 12.95 -15.71
C TYR A 95 -6.80 12.83 -14.34
N LEU A 96 -6.59 13.94 -13.63
CA LEU A 96 -6.09 13.92 -12.26
C LEU A 96 -7.29 13.97 -11.30
N VAL A 97 -7.71 12.81 -10.79
CA VAL A 97 -8.45 12.81 -9.51
C VAL A 97 -7.52 13.49 -8.50
N PRO A 98 -7.93 14.59 -7.86
CA PRO A 98 -7.04 15.30 -6.97
C PRO A 98 -6.68 14.36 -5.81
N PHE A 99 -5.38 14.03 -5.70
CA PHE A 99 -4.82 13.23 -4.61
C PHE A 99 -4.82 14.08 -3.32
N THR A 100 -6.01 14.42 -2.82
CA THR A 100 -6.16 15.07 -1.52
C THR A 100 -6.01 14.02 -0.43
N ALA A 101 -5.48 14.41 0.73
CA ALA A 101 -5.35 13.51 1.89
C ALA A 101 -6.69 12.83 2.24
N SER A 102 -7.81 13.53 2.01
CA SER A 102 -9.18 13.01 2.17
C SER A 102 -9.48 11.80 1.29
N ASN A 103 -9.14 11.85 -0.01
CA ASN A 103 -9.40 10.76 -0.94
C ASN A 103 -8.56 9.53 -0.61
N ILE A 104 -7.29 9.74 -0.25
CA ILE A 104 -6.40 8.64 0.16
C ILE A 104 -6.90 8.03 1.45
N LEU A 105 -7.25 8.85 2.46
CA LEU A 105 -7.75 8.37 3.74
C LEU A 105 -9.02 7.52 3.55
N TYR A 106 -9.96 7.97 2.70
CA TYR A 106 -11.16 7.20 2.39
C TYR A 106 -10.81 5.81 1.82
N ILE A 107 -9.94 5.75 0.81
CA ILE A 107 -9.48 4.48 0.21
C ILE A 107 -8.81 3.58 1.25
N VAL A 108 -7.96 4.14 2.12
CA VAL A 108 -7.31 3.39 3.21
C VAL A 108 -8.34 2.84 4.19
N MET A 109 -9.39 3.60 4.48
CA MET A 109 -10.43 3.20 5.42
C MET A 109 -11.36 2.13 4.84
N THR A 110 -11.73 2.20 3.56
CA THR A 110 -12.67 1.27 2.91
C THR A 110 -12.01 0.03 2.32
N GLU A 111 -10.87 0.19 1.65
CA GLU A 111 -10.28 -0.89 0.83
C GLU A 111 -9.25 -1.74 1.59
N GLN A 112 -8.64 -1.21 2.65
CA GLN A 112 -7.60 -1.93 3.38
C GLN A 112 -8.16 -2.64 4.62
N PRO A 113 -7.95 -3.96 4.77
CA PRO A 113 -8.39 -4.68 5.97
C PRO A 113 -7.54 -4.29 7.19
N TRP A 114 -8.16 -4.27 8.37
CA TRP A 114 -7.51 -3.95 9.64
C TRP A 114 -6.42 -4.96 10.09
N ARG A 115 -6.27 -6.09 9.38
CA ARG A 115 -5.18 -7.05 9.61
C ARG A 115 -3.85 -6.62 8.96
N MET A 116 -3.87 -5.63 8.09
CA MET A 116 -2.69 -5.18 7.37
C MET A 116 -1.93 -4.11 8.16
N LYS A 117 -0.67 -4.40 8.49
CA LYS A 117 0.21 -3.47 9.22
C LYS A 117 0.43 -2.15 8.48
N SER A 118 0.45 -2.19 7.14
CA SER A 118 0.58 -1.00 6.27
C SER A 118 -0.55 0.01 6.45
N LYS A 119 -1.78 -0.44 6.75
CA LYS A 119 -2.92 0.45 7.01
C LYS A 119 -2.60 1.43 8.14
N TYR A 120 -2.04 0.94 9.24
CA TYR A 120 -1.72 1.76 10.41
C TYR A 120 -0.60 2.76 10.16
N PHE A 121 0.43 2.37 9.39
CA PHE A 121 1.48 3.30 8.98
C PHE A 121 0.94 4.42 8.08
N MET A 122 0.00 4.10 7.20
CA MET A 122 -0.66 5.15 6.40
C MET A 122 -1.55 6.05 7.28
N LEU A 123 -2.29 5.48 8.23
CA LEU A 123 -3.13 6.25 9.16
C LEU A 123 -2.32 7.19 10.07
N GLU A 124 -1.13 6.79 10.51
CA GLU A 124 -0.23 7.66 11.29
C GLU A 124 0.06 8.99 10.57
N ILE A 125 0.17 8.96 9.24
CA ILE A 125 0.46 10.13 8.40
C ILE A 125 -0.83 10.86 7.99
N LEU A 126 -1.84 10.11 7.57
CA LEU A 126 -3.05 10.67 6.97
C LEU A 126 -4.00 11.32 7.99
N LEU A 127 -4.06 10.81 9.23
CA LEU A 127 -4.98 11.31 10.25
C LEU A 127 -4.65 12.76 10.68
N PRO A 128 -3.39 13.12 11.00
CA PRO A 128 -3.06 14.52 11.28
C PRO A 128 -3.31 15.45 10.08
N MET A 129 -3.07 14.97 8.86
CA MET A 129 -3.28 15.76 7.63
C MET A 129 -4.76 16.03 7.34
N TYR A 130 -5.64 15.08 7.66
CA TYR A 130 -7.09 15.23 7.48
C TYR A 130 -7.76 15.99 8.64
N GLY A 131 -7.15 15.94 9.82
CA GLY A 131 -7.73 16.38 11.08
C GLY A 131 -8.31 15.19 11.84
N VAL A 132 -7.69 14.87 12.98
CA VAL A 132 -7.97 13.67 13.75
C VAL A 132 -9.41 13.62 14.24
N LYS A 133 -9.90 14.69 14.88
CA LYS A 133 -11.28 14.76 15.40
C LYS A 133 -12.31 14.50 14.31
N LYS A 134 -12.15 15.17 13.17
CA LYS A 134 -13.02 14.99 12.01
C LYS A 134 -12.97 13.55 11.48
N ALA A 135 -11.78 12.94 11.42
CA ALA A 135 -11.65 11.54 11.00
C ALA A 135 -12.37 10.57 11.96
N LEU A 136 -12.35 10.83 13.27
CA LEU A 136 -13.04 10.01 14.26
C LEU A 136 -14.56 10.11 14.14
N GLU A 137 -15.07 11.28 13.77
CA GLU A 137 -16.50 11.50 13.48
C GLU A 137 -16.93 10.85 12.16
N ASP A 138 -16.14 11.06 11.09
CA ASP A 138 -16.45 10.57 9.74
C ASP A 138 -16.34 9.04 9.62
N PHE A 139 -15.46 8.41 10.42
CA PHE A 139 -15.18 6.98 10.34
C PHE A 139 -15.39 6.26 11.70
N PRO A 140 -16.62 5.81 12.01
CA PRO A 140 -16.92 5.14 13.29
C PRO A 140 -16.09 3.88 13.56
N LEU A 141 -15.65 3.18 12.50
CA LEU A 141 -14.81 1.98 12.62
C LEU A 141 -13.33 2.28 12.90
N LEU A 142 -12.89 3.54 12.75
CA LEU A 142 -11.50 3.95 12.98
C LEU A 142 -11.07 3.61 14.41
N THR A 143 -11.86 4.05 15.38
CA THR A 143 -11.56 3.87 16.79
C THR A 143 -11.57 2.40 17.20
N LYS A 144 -12.57 1.64 16.73
CA LYS A 144 -12.64 0.20 16.97
C LYS A 144 -11.45 -0.55 16.37
N GLY A 145 -11.05 -0.19 15.15
CA GLY A 145 -9.90 -0.79 14.49
C GLY A 145 -8.58 -0.46 15.16
N LEU A 146 -8.39 0.79 15.60
CA LEU A 146 -7.22 1.22 16.37
C LEU A 146 -7.12 0.46 17.69
N VAL A 147 -8.18 0.41 18.50
CA VAL A 147 -8.17 -0.31 19.78
C VAL A 147 -7.94 -1.82 19.57
N TRP A 148 -8.63 -2.42 18.60
CA TRP A 148 -8.45 -3.84 18.28
C TRP A 148 -7.01 -4.19 17.89
N SER A 149 -6.34 -3.28 17.17
CA SER A 149 -4.94 -3.45 16.77
C SER A 149 -3.98 -3.56 17.97
N LEU A 150 -4.34 -2.93 19.10
CA LEU A 150 -3.53 -2.96 20.32
C LEU A 150 -3.63 -4.32 21.05
N SER A 151 -4.76 -5.04 20.94
CA SER A 151 -4.88 -6.42 21.41
C SER A 151 -4.12 -7.44 20.54
N CYS A 152 -3.73 -7.07 19.32
CA CYS A 152 -3.07 -7.98 18.38
C CYS A 152 -1.54 -7.86 18.42
N SER A 153 -0.84 -8.90 18.87
CA SER A 153 0.63 -8.89 19.05
C SER A 153 1.43 -8.45 17.82
N HIS A 154 1.01 -8.84 16.61
CA HIS A 154 1.68 -8.49 15.36
C HIS A 154 1.37 -7.07 14.86
N LEU A 155 0.32 -6.43 15.40
CA LEU A 155 -0.14 -5.09 15.00
C LEU A 155 0.13 -4.04 16.08
N VAL A 156 0.31 -4.43 17.34
CA VAL A 156 0.45 -3.51 18.48
C VAL A 156 1.47 -2.41 18.24
N SER A 157 2.61 -2.72 17.60
CA SER A 157 3.65 -1.72 17.32
C SER A 157 3.17 -0.63 16.36
N ALA A 158 2.45 -1.01 15.29
CA ALA A 158 1.96 -0.06 14.29
C ALA A 158 0.66 0.62 14.75
N GLY A 159 -0.21 -0.12 15.43
CA GLY A 159 -1.39 0.40 16.09
C GLY A 159 -1.08 1.49 17.11
N THR A 160 -0.03 1.29 17.93
CA THR A 160 0.41 2.28 18.92
C THR A 160 0.87 3.58 18.27
N LEU A 161 1.51 3.53 17.10
CA LEU A 161 1.94 4.72 16.38
C LEU A 161 0.74 5.52 15.87
N ALA A 162 -0.19 4.85 15.18
CA ALA A 162 -1.42 5.48 14.71
C ALA A 162 -2.27 6.03 15.88
N TYR A 163 -2.38 5.27 16.97
CA TYR A 163 -3.09 5.70 18.18
C TYR A 163 -2.42 6.93 18.81
N ARG A 164 -1.09 6.95 18.90
CA ARG A 164 -0.34 8.11 19.40
C ARG A 164 -0.54 9.34 18.51
N ALA A 165 -0.59 9.17 17.18
CA ALA A 165 -0.90 10.27 16.28
C ALA A 165 -2.26 10.89 16.59
N CYS A 166 -3.26 10.07 16.92
CA CYS A 166 -4.56 10.56 17.36
C CYS A 166 -4.46 11.36 18.67
N LEU A 167 -3.77 10.83 19.69
CA LEU A 167 -3.70 11.45 21.02
C LEU A 167 -3.04 12.84 21.04
N LYS A 168 -2.26 13.19 20.02
CA LYS A 168 -1.60 14.51 19.97
C LYS A 168 -2.59 15.65 19.75
N ASP A 169 -3.70 15.37 19.07
CA ASP A 169 -4.62 16.38 18.55
C ASP A 169 -6.03 16.29 19.19
N ILE A 170 -6.23 15.44 20.20
CA ILE A 170 -7.52 15.20 20.86
C ILE A 170 -7.42 15.56 22.35
N ASP A 171 -8.47 16.16 22.91
CA ASP A 171 -8.60 16.41 24.34
C ASP A 171 -9.19 15.22 25.12
N GLU A 172 -9.15 15.28 26.45
CA GLU A 172 -9.61 14.18 27.30
C GLU A 172 -11.10 13.86 27.13
N SER A 173 -11.94 14.86 26.87
CA SER A 173 -13.40 14.65 26.75
C SER A 173 -13.75 13.95 25.44
N ASP A 174 -13.15 14.39 24.33
CA ASP A 174 -13.26 13.72 23.04
C ASP A 174 -12.68 12.29 23.11
N TRP A 175 -11.55 12.10 23.79
CA TRP A 175 -10.98 10.77 23.97
C TRP A 175 -11.94 9.81 24.65
N MET A 176 -12.55 10.25 25.77
CA MET A 176 -13.56 9.46 26.47
C MET A 176 -14.75 9.16 25.56
N LEU A 177 -15.21 10.13 24.77
CA LEU A 177 -16.33 9.95 23.87
C LEU A 177 -16.07 8.89 22.79
N PHE A 178 -14.91 8.93 22.15
CA PHE A 178 -14.60 8.05 21.03
C PHE A 178 -14.04 6.68 21.46
N PHE A 179 -13.05 6.66 22.37
CA PHE A 179 -12.27 5.46 22.66
C PHE A 179 -12.83 4.58 23.76
N MET A 180 -13.50 5.12 24.77
CA MET A 180 -14.07 4.30 25.85
C MET A 180 -15.08 3.25 25.35
N PRO A 181 -16.05 3.60 24.47
CA PRO A 181 -16.97 2.59 23.92
C PRO A 181 -16.25 1.52 23.10
N ALA A 182 -15.21 1.90 22.36
CA ALA A 182 -14.42 0.97 21.56
C ALA A 182 -13.63 -0.03 22.43
N ILE A 183 -13.09 0.43 23.56
CA ILE A 183 -12.39 -0.41 24.54
C ILE A 183 -13.36 -1.38 25.20
N GLU A 184 -14.53 -0.92 25.63
CA GLU A 184 -15.56 -1.77 26.23
C GLU A 184 -15.94 -2.94 25.30
N VAL A 185 -16.13 -2.66 24.01
CA VAL A 185 -16.42 -3.70 23.01
C VAL A 185 -15.28 -4.71 22.92
N VAL A 186 -14.02 -4.28 22.88
CA VAL A 186 -12.89 -5.22 22.76
C VAL A 186 -12.76 -6.10 24.01
N VAL A 187 -12.83 -5.50 25.20
CA VAL A 187 -12.72 -6.22 26.48
C VAL A 187 -13.85 -7.25 26.65
N THR A 188 -15.08 -6.89 26.28
CA THR A 188 -16.23 -7.82 26.36
C THR A 188 -16.13 -8.96 25.34
N THR A 189 -15.51 -8.72 24.19
CA THR A 189 -15.33 -9.77 23.15
C THR A 189 -14.27 -10.80 23.57
N GLU A 190 -13.20 -10.38 24.24
CA GLU A 190 -12.17 -11.29 24.77
C GLU A 190 -12.74 -12.22 25.85
N ASN A 191 -13.54 -11.69 26.79
CA ASN A 191 -14.16 -12.48 27.86
C ASN A 191 -15.11 -13.58 27.36
N ASN A 192 -15.84 -13.36 26.27
CA ASN A 192 -16.75 -14.36 25.71
C ASN A 192 -16.01 -15.52 25.00
N ASN A 193 -14.82 -15.26 24.44
CA ASN A 193 -14.00 -16.30 23.80
C ASN A 193 -13.31 -17.23 24.82
N ASP A 194 -13.16 -16.79 26.07
CA ASP A 194 -12.67 -17.63 27.18
C ASP A 194 -13.80 -18.48 27.79
N ILE A 195 -15.05 -18.02 27.75
CA ILE A 195 -16.21 -18.83 28.17
C ILE A 195 -16.49 -19.94 27.14
N SER A 196 -16.35 -19.66 25.83
CA SER A 196 -16.56 -20.68 24.78
C SER A 196 -15.46 -21.73 24.65
N LYS A 197 -14.32 -21.56 25.34
CA LYS A 197 -13.24 -22.56 25.39
C LYS A 197 -13.32 -23.49 26.60
N ASN A 198 -14.20 -23.18 27.55
CA ASN A 198 -14.37 -23.91 28.81
C ASN A 198 -15.72 -24.64 28.92
N THR A 199 -16.46 -24.76 27.80
CA THR A 199 -17.66 -25.60 27.67
C THR A 199 -17.44 -26.61 26.57
#